data_AF-A0A7G9ZE06-F1
#
_entry.id   AF-A0A7G9ZE06-F1
#
_cell.length_a   1.000
_cell.length_b   1.000
_cell.length_c   1.000
_cell.angle_alpha   90.00
_cell.angle_beta   90.00
_cell.angle_gamma   90.00
#
_symmetry.space_group_name_H-M   'P 1'
#
loop_
_entity.id
_entity.type
_entity.pdbx_description
1 polymer ?
#
loop_
_entity_poly.entity_id
_entity_poly.type
_entity_poly.pdbx_seq_one_letter_code
_entity_poly.pdbx_strand_id
1 'polypeptide(L)' 'QPATQAYALSRGVAYLNDIRGFPDAAFYPQLAKSSAKLVVMHSVQDGQADRREAPAGDIMDHIAAFF' A
#
# COMPACT_ATOMS: atom_id res chain seq x y z
N GLN A 1 2.92 8.36 1.54
CA GLN A 1 2.52 9.45 2.46
C GLN A 1 1.15 9.95 2.03
N PRO A 2 0.15 10.06 2.94
CA PRO A 2 -1.22 10.41 2.57
C PRO A 2 -1.35 11.75 1.81
N ALA A 3 -0.58 12.77 2.20
CA ALA A 3 -0.60 14.07 1.51
C ALA A 3 -0.18 13.99 0.03
N THR A 4 0.87 13.21 -0.29
CA THR A 4 1.30 12.99 -1.68
C THR A 4 0.25 12.24 -2.49
N GLN A 5 -0.38 11.24 -1.88
CA GLN A 5 -1.46 10.47 -2.51
C GLN A 5 -2.68 11.38 -2.77
N ALA A 6 -3.08 12.19 -1.79
CA ALA A 6 -4.17 13.15 -1.92
C ALA A 6 -3.91 14.17 -3.05
N TYR A 7 -2.68 14.67 -3.14
CA TYR A 7 -2.26 15.55 -4.22
C TYR A 7 -2.35 14.83 -5.58
N ALA A 8 -1.83 13.62 -5.70
CA ALA A 8 -1.91 12.86 -6.96
C ALA A 8 -3.37 12.61 -7.39
N LEU A 9 -4.26 12.26 -6.44
CA LEU A 9 -5.69 12.12 -6.73
C LEU A 9 -6.32 13.41 -7.25
N SER A 10 -5.95 14.57 -6.69
CA SER A 10 -6.48 15.86 -7.17
C SER A 10 -6.02 16.20 -8.60
N ARG A 11 -4.95 15.56 -9.09
CA ARG A 11 -4.47 15.66 -10.47
C ARG A 11 -5.11 14.64 -11.42
N GLY A 12 -6.01 13.78 -10.94
CA GLY A 12 -6.73 12.81 -11.77
C GLY A 12 -5.85 11.66 -12.26
N VAL A 13 -4.89 11.21 -11.45
CA VAL A 13 -4.06 10.04 -11.82
C VAL A 13 -4.91 8.79 -12.04
N ALA A 14 -4.54 7.99 -13.03
CA ALA A 14 -5.22 6.73 -13.31
C ALA A 14 -4.86 5.61 -12.31
N TYR A 15 -3.67 5.70 -11.69
CA TYR A 15 -3.17 4.70 -10.75
C TYR A 15 -2.51 5.36 -9.54
N LEU A 16 -2.69 4.75 -8.38
CA LEU A 16 -1.84 4.94 -7.21
C LEU A 16 -1.18 3.61 -6.85
N ASN A 17 0.13 3.64 -6.61
CA ASN A 17 0.90 2.50 -6.14
C ASN A 17 1.50 2.84 -4.77
N ASP A 18 1.06 2.16 -3.71
CA ASP A 18 1.64 2.32 -2.37
C ASP A 18 2.34 1.04 -1.94
N ILE A 19 3.66 1.12 -1.84
CA ILE A 19 4.53 0.01 -1.41
C ILE A 19 4.26 -0.43 0.04
N ARG A 20 3.55 0.39 0.83
CA ARG A 20 3.12 0.05 2.20
C ARG A 20 1.65 -0.36 2.27
N GLY A 21 0.99 -0.45 1.11
CA GLY A 21 -0.40 -0.89 0.98
C GLY A 21 -1.43 -0.02 1.70
N PHE A 22 -1.24 1.31 1.67
CA PHE A 22 -2.19 2.29 2.22
C PHE A 22 -2.51 2.06 3.71
N PRO A 23 -1.54 2.13 4.64
CA PRO A 23 -1.76 1.77 6.04
C PRO A 23 -2.65 2.75 6.83
N ASP A 24 -2.98 3.91 6.24
CA ASP A 24 -3.79 4.95 6.89
C ASP A 24 -5.27 4.81 6.51
N ALA A 25 -6.04 4.17 7.40
CA ALA A 25 -7.48 3.93 7.20
C ALA A 25 -8.31 5.22 7.08
N ALA A 26 -7.84 6.36 7.63
CA ALA A 26 -8.55 7.63 7.48
C ALA A 26 -8.55 8.14 6.04
N PHE A 27 -7.64 7.63 5.19
CA PHE A 27 -7.54 7.98 3.79
C PHE A 27 -8.49 7.16 2.89
N TYR A 28 -9.03 6.04 3.37
CA TYR A 28 -9.86 5.13 2.57
C TYR A 28 -11.11 5.78 1.96
N PRO A 29 -11.85 6.66 2.67
CA PRO A 29 -12.98 7.36 2.07
C PRO A 29 -12.60 8.23 0.86
N GLN A 30 -11.37 8.76 0.81
CA GLN A 30 -10.89 9.54 -0.32
C GLN A 30 -10.47 8.64 -1.49
N LEU A 31 -9.81 7.52 -1.21
CA LEU A 31 -9.50 6.49 -2.22
C LEU A 31 -10.77 5.98 -2.90
N ALA A 32 -11.79 5.64 -2.10
CA ALA A 32 -13.07 5.12 -2.58
C ALA A 32 -13.86 6.12 -3.45
N LYS A 33 -13.65 7.42 -3.25
CA LYS A 33 -14.27 8.47 -4.09
C LYS A 33 -13.52 8.69 -5.41
N SER A 34 -12.28 8.23 -5.53
CA SER A 34 -11.48 8.42 -6.73
C SER A 34 -11.78 7.37 -7.80
N SER A 35 -11.52 7.70 -9.06
CA SER A 35 -11.52 6.74 -10.17
C SER A 35 -10.16 6.04 -10.37
N ALA A 36 -9.18 6.34 -9.52
CA ALA A 36 -7.84 5.78 -9.63
C ALA A 36 -7.87 4.30 -9.26
N LYS A 37 -7.16 3.48 -10.03
CA LYS A 37 -6.91 2.07 -9.67
C LYS A 37 -5.78 2.00 -8.64
N LEU A 38 -5.88 1.07 -7.71
CA LEU A 38 -4.93 0.93 -6.62
C LEU A 38 -4.03 -0.29 -6.85
N VAL A 39 -2.72 -0.09 -6.74
CA VAL A 39 -1.74 -1.16 -6.56
C VAL A 39 -1.40 -1.20 -5.08
N VAL A 40 -1.82 -2.27 -4.41
CA VAL A 40 -1.61 -2.51 -2.99
C VAL A 40 -0.47 -3.51 -2.87
N MET A 41 0.56 -3.15 -2.10
CA MET A 41 1.72 -4.01 -1.90
C MET A 41 1.83 -4.39 -0.43
N HIS A 42 2.12 -5.67 -0.18
CA HIS A 42 2.54 -6.15 1.14
C HIS A 42 4.06 -6.04 1.23
N SER A 43 4.56 -5.20 2.15
CA SER A 43 5.98 -5.19 2.50
C SER A 43 6.18 -5.95 3.80
N VAL A 44 6.99 -7.01 3.76
CA VAL A 44 7.35 -7.80 4.96
C VAL A 44 8.38 -7.10 5.85
N GLN A 45 8.85 -5.91 5.44
CA GLN A 45 9.78 -5.08 6.21
C GLN A 45 9.58 -3.59 5.99
N ASP A 46 10.07 -2.82 6.95
CA ASP A 46 10.22 -1.37 6.82
C ASP A 46 11.55 -1.00 6.16
N GLY A 47 11.54 0.09 5.41
CA GLY A 47 12.72 0.63 4.75
C GLY A 47 13.01 0.00 3.39
N GLN A 48 14.28 0.03 2.99
CA GLN A 48 14.70 -0.54 1.71
C GLN A 48 14.71 -2.07 1.78
N ALA A 49 14.38 -2.73 0.67
CA ALA A 49 14.50 -4.18 0.56
C ALA A 49 15.97 -4.61 0.69
N ASP A 50 16.21 -5.66 1.47
CA ASP A 50 17.54 -6.23 1.71
C ASP A 50 17.48 -7.77 1.81
N ARG A 51 18.60 -8.41 2.20
CA ARG A 51 18.74 -9.88 2.25
C ARG A 51 18.51 -10.47 3.64
N ARG A 52 17.64 -9.86 4.45
CA ARG A 52 17.32 -10.37 5.80
C ARG A 52 16.42 -11.60 5.71
N GLU A 53 16.40 -12.37 6.80
CA GLU A 53 15.45 -13.46 6.94
C GLU A 53 14.02 -12.93 6.96
N ALA A 54 13.11 -13.67 6.32
CA ALA A 54 11.69 -13.37 6.33
C ALA A 54 11.11 -13.58 7.75
N PRO A 55 9.96 -12.96 8.06
CA PRO A 55 9.24 -13.23 9.31
C PRO A 55 8.99 -14.73 9.50
N ALA A 56 9.04 -15.19 10.76
CA ALA A 56 8.75 -16.59 11.08
C ALA A 56 7.32 -16.98 10.66
N GLY A 57 7.15 -18.23 10.22
CA GLY A 57 5.88 -18.76 9.72
C GLY A 57 5.88 -18.97 8.21
N ASP A 58 4.73 -19.36 7.66
CA ASP A 58 4.57 -19.55 6.22
C ASP A 58 4.35 -18.20 5.52
N ILE A 59 5.22 -17.86 4.57
CA ILE A 59 5.13 -16.61 3.81
C ILE A 59 3.78 -16.45 3.09
N MET A 60 3.15 -17.56 2.68
CA MET A 60 1.84 -17.52 2.03
C MET A 60 0.74 -17.11 3.01
N ASP A 61 0.83 -17.54 4.27
CA ASP A 61 -0.11 -17.11 5.32
C ASP A 61 0.06 -15.62 5.62
N HIS A 62 1.30 -15.13 5.68
CA HIS A 62 1.57 -13.70 5.86
C HIS A 62 0.97 -12.85 4.72
N ILE A 63 1.15 -13.28 3.48
CA ILE A 63 0.60 -12.58 2.30
C ILE A 63 -0.93 -12.62 2.32
N ALA A 64 -1.53 -13.79 2.57
CA ALA A 64 -2.98 -13.96 2.55
C ALA A 64 -3.69 -13.23 3.70
N ALA A 65 -3.05 -13.09 4.86
CA ALA A 65 -3.62 -12.35 5.99
C ALA A 65 -3.63 -10.83 5.78
N PHE A 66 -2.75 -10.31 4.91
CA PHE A 66 -2.65 -8.89 4.61
C PHE A 66 -3.69 -8.40 3.59
N PHE A 67 -3.98 -9.21 2.56
CA PHE A 67 -4.89 -8.88 1.47
C PHE A 67 -6.33 -9.34 1.74
#